data_AF-A0A813LDV9-F1
#
_entry.id   AF-A0A813LDV9-F1
#
_cell.length_a   1.000
_cell.length_b   1.000
_cell.length_c   1.000
_cell.angle_alpha   90.00
_cell.angle_beta   90.00
_cell.angle_gamma   90.00
#
_symmetry.space_group_name_H-M   'P 1'
#
loop_
_entity.id
_entity.type
_entity.pdbx_description
1 polymer ?
#
loop_
_entity_poly.entity_id
_entity_poly.type
_entity_poly.pdbx_seq_one_letter_code
_entity_poly.pdbx_strand_id
1 'polypeptide(L)'
;YGPSAYLWDYLRRSKQRGYFLPLSGGADSSSTAALVGIMCQRVVEMVQKGSPEDREQALSDVRNIIKDPTYTPSDPKDLAGRMFFCSYMASKFSGNETRSRAKILAEQIGATHTSIYIDGITDAIQESFKAMQVETRFGKSATKDFEVKRAGLS
;
A
#
# COMPACT_ATOMS: atom_id res chain seq x y z
N TYR A 1 -13.00 8.40 -14.03
CA TYR A 1 -13.25 6.96 -13.75
C TYR A 1 -12.21 6.01 -14.33
N GLY A 2 -11.25 6.45 -15.16
CA GLY A 2 -10.24 5.57 -15.76
C GLY A 2 -9.32 4.83 -14.76
N PRO A 3 -8.72 5.50 -13.77
CA PRO A 3 -7.71 4.86 -12.93
C PRO A 3 -8.21 3.68 -12.07
N SER A 4 -9.44 3.75 -11.55
CA SER A 4 -10.02 2.64 -10.76
C SER A 4 -10.35 1.41 -11.61
N ALA A 5 -10.79 1.61 -12.86
CA ALA A 5 -11.02 0.52 -13.80
C ALA A 5 -9.70 -0.13 -14.22
N TYR A 6 -8.66 0.68 -14.43
CA TYR A 6 -7.31 0.19 -14.70
C TYR A 6 -6.77 -0.68 -13.56
N LEU A 7 -6.92 -0.25 -12.30
CA LEU A 7 -6.52 -1.05 -11.14
C LEU A 7 -7.25 -2.41 -11.14
N TRP A 8 -8.57 -2.43 -11.36
CA TRP A 8 -9.31 -3.68 -11.42
C TRP A 8 -8.77 -4.63 -12.50
N ASP A 9 -8.58 -4.12 -13.71
CA ASP A 9 -8.04 -4.89 -14.83
C ASP A 9 -6.62 -5.39 -14.54
N TYR A 10 -5.78 -4.56 -13.94
CA TYR A 10 -4.42 -4.93 -13.57
C TYR A 10 -4.42 -6.05 -12.51
N LEU A 11 -5.28 -5.95 -11.49
CA LEU A 11 -5.37 -6.93 -10.42
C LEU A 11 -5.80 -8.30 -10.94
N ARG A 12 -6.92 -8.37 -11.68
CA ARG A 12 -7.44 -9.64 -12.20
C ARG A 12 -6.51 -10.30 -13.23
N ARG A 13 -5.80 -9.50 -14.05
CA ARG A 13 -4.89 -10.02 -15.08
C ARG A 13 -3.52 -10.40 -14.55
N SER A 14 -3.02 -9.71 -13.52
CA SER A 14 -1.76 -10.04 -12.87
C SER A 14 -1.84 -11.31 -12.01
N LYS A 15 -3.05 -11.83 -11.78
CA LYS A 15 -3.35 -12.99 -10.91
C LYS A 15 -2.89 -12.76 -9.46
N GLN A 16 -2.69 -11.50 -9.06
CA GLN A 16 -2.41 -11.12 -7.69
C GLN A 16 -3.69 -11.14 -6.86
N ARG A 17 -3.53 -11.13 -5.53
CA ARG A 17 -4.63 -11.29 -4.57
C ARG A 17 -5.06 -9.99 -3.90
N GLY A 18 -4.39 -8.89 -4.22
CA GLY A 18 -4.69 -7.61 -3.63
C GLY A 18 -3.61 -6.56 -3.86
N TYR A 19 -3.72 -5.48 -3.13
CA TYR A 19 -2.80 -4.36 -3.10
C TYR A 19 -2.19 -4.19 -1.72
N PHE A 20 -0.91 -3.82 -1.70
CA PHE A 20 -0.24 -3.32 -0.52
C PHE A 20 0.16 -1.86 -0.75
N LEU A 21 -0.26 -0.96 0.14
CA LEU A 21 0.05 0.46 0.07
C LEU A 21 0.69 0.97 1.37
N PRO A 22 1.94 1.46 1.32
CA PRO A 22 2.48 2.29 2.39
C PRO A 22 1.64 3.57 2.51
N LEU A 23 0.80 3.64 3.55
CA LEU A 23 -0.15 4.74 3.74
C LEU A 23 0.44 5.72 4.74
N SER A 24 0.92 6.87 4.26
CA SER A 24 1.62 7.86 5.09
C SER A 24 0.70 8.88 5.76
N GLY A 25 -0.58 8.93 5.36
CA GLY A 25 -1.50 9.99 5.77
C GLY A 25 -1.30 11.32 5.02
N GLY A 26 -0.42 11.32 4.01
CA GLY A 26 -0.27 12.43 3.05
C GLY A 26 -1.25 12.32 1.88
N ALA A 27 -1.40 13.41 1.13
CA ALA A 27 -2.39 13.54 0.06
C ALA A 27 -2.25 12.48 -1.05
N ASP A 28 -1.03 12.18 -1.48
CA ASP A 28 -0.79 11.25 -2.60
C ASP A 28 -1.19 9.82 -2.21
N SER A 29 -0.65 9.31 -1.10
CA SER A 29 -1.01 7.98 -0.59
C SER A 29 -2.50 7.86 -0.27
N SER A 30 -3.13 8.95 0.19
CA SER A 30 -4.56 8.99 0.47
C SER A 30 -5.39 8.94 -0.82
N SER A 31 -4.95 9.63 -1.86
CA SER A 31 -5.57 9.60 -3.19
C SER A 31 -5.46 8.21 -3.81
N THR A 32 -4.30 7.56 -3.72
CA THR A 32 -4.13 6.17 -4.16
C THR A 32 -5.05 5.22 -3.41
N ALA A 33 -5.14 5.35 -2.08
CA ALA A 33 -6.04 4.54 -1.27
C ALA A 33 -7.52 4.75 -1.68
N ALA A 34 -7.92 5.99 -1.92
CA ALA A 34 -9.26 6.32 -2.37
C ALA A 34 -9.59 5.68 -3.74
N LEU A 35 -8.64 5.60 -4.67
CA LEU A 35 -8.84 4.92 -5.95
C LEU A 35 -9.13 3.42 -5.77
N VAL A 36 -8.46 2.75 -4.83
CA VAL A 36 -8.73 1.34 -4.49
C VAL A 36 -10.11 1.20 -3.83
N GLY A 37 -10.49 2.13 -2.97
CA GLY A 37 -11.84 2.18 -2.38
C GLY A 37 -12.94 2.36 -3.43
N ILE A 38 -12.76 3.28 -4.38
CA ILE A 38 -13.69 3.49 -5.51
C ILE A 38 -13.75 2.24 -6.39
N MET A 39 -12.62 1.59 -6.66
CA MET A 39 -12.57 0.32 -7.38
C MET A 39 -13.46 -0.73 -6.70
N CYS A 40 -13.33 -0.92 -5.38
CA CYS A 40 -14.15 -1.86 -4.63
C CYS A 40 -15.64 -1.54 -4.73
N GLN A 41 -16.02 -0.25 -4.62
CA GLN A 41 -17.40 0.19 -4.79
C GLN A 41 -17.97 -0.18 -6.15
N ARG A 42 -17.19 0.04 -7.23
CA ARG A 42 -17.61 -0.29 -8.59
C ARG A 42 -17.73 -1.78 -8.84
N VAL A 43 -16.83 -2.59 -8.29
CA VAL A 43 -16.91 -4.06 -8.39
C VAL A 43 -18.17 -4.57 -7.70
N VAL A 44 -18.49 -4.08 -6.50
CA VAL A 44 -19.73 -4.43 -5.80
C VAL A 44 -20.96 -3.98 -6.61
N GLU A 45 -20.94 -2.77 -7.15
CA GLU A 45 -22.02 -2.26 -8.00
C GLU A 45 -22.21 -3.13 -9.26
N MET A 46 -21.13 -3.56 -9.91
CA MET A 46 -21.17 -4.45 -11.07
C MET A 46 -21.75 -5.82 -10.71
N VAL A 47 -21.39 -6.37 -9.55
CA VAL A 47 -21.96 -7.65 -9.07
C VAL A 47 -23.46 -7.52 -8.77
N GLN A 48 -23.92 -6.38 -8.26
CA GLN A 48 -25.31 -6.19 -7.85
C GLN A 48 -26.24 -5.73 -8.98
N LYS A 49 -25.74 -4.88 -9.89
CA LYS A 49 -26.54 -4.13 -10.87
C LYS A 49 -26.05 -4.27 -12.31
N GLY A 50 -24.95 -4.98 -12.56
CA GLY A 50 -24.42 -5.21 -13.90
C GLY A 50 -25.33 -6.11 -14.76
N SER A 51 -25.01 -6.20 -16.05
CA SER A 51 -25.64 -7.20 -16.93
C SER A 51 -25.38 -8.61 -16.40
N PRO A 52 -26.15 -9.63 -16.83
CA PRO A 52 -25.85 -11.01 -16.47
C PRO A 52 -24.40 -11.42 -16.77
N GLU A 53 -23.84 -11.01 -17.92
CA GLU A 53 -22.44 -11.33 -18.27
C GLU A 53 -21.44 -10.60 -17.38
N ASP A 54 -21.63 -9.29 -17.17
CA ASP A 54 -20.73 -8.47 -16.34
C ASP A 54 -20.71 -8.98 -14.89
N ARG A 55 -21.88 -9.36 -14.36
CA ARG A 55 -22.02 -9.91 -13.02
C ARG A 55 -21.28 -11.24 -12.90
N GLU A 56 -21.44 -12.14 -13.86
CA GLU A 56 -20.77 -13.44 -13.85
C GLU A 56 -19.25 -13.27 -13.90
N GLN A 57 -18.76 -12.40 -14.78
CA GLN A 57 -17.33 -12.09 -14.89
C GLN A 57 -16.78 -11.48 -13.59
N ALA A 58 -17.45 -10.47 -13.04
CA ALA A 58 -17.03 -9.82 -11.80
C ALA A 58 -17.01 -10.79 -10.62
N LEU A 59 -18.03 -11.66 -10.49
CA LEU A 59 -18.07 -12.69 -9.45
C LEU A 59 -16.92 -13.69 -9.61
N SER A 60 -16.69 -14.18 -10.82
CA SER A 60 -15.58 -15.08 -11.11
C SER A 60 -14.23 -14.46 -10.73
N ASP A 61 -13.99 -13.22 -11.15
CA ASP A 61 -12.76 -12.49 -10.85
C ASP A 61 -12.58 -12.25 -9.34
N VAL A 62 -13.60 -11.77 -8.65
CA VAL A 62 -13.56 -11.55 -7.19
C VAL A 62 -13.25 -12.85 -6.45
N ARG A 63 -13.94 -13.95 -6.77
CA ARG A 63 -13.71 -15.25 -6.14
C ARG A 63 -12.31 -15.78 -6.42
N ASN A 64 -11.78 -15.53 -7.61
CA ASN A 64 -10.41 -15.90 -7.98
C ASN A 64 -9.35 -15.08 -7.23
N ILE A 65 -9.58 -13.79 -6.97
CA ILE A 65 -8.67 -12.92 -6.22
C ILE A 65 -8.69 -13.29 -4.72
N ILE A 66 -9.89 -13.39 -4.15
CA ILE A 66 -10.08 -13.70 -2.73
C ILE A 66 -9.74 -15.15 -2.40
N LYS A 67 -9.83 -16.06 -3.39
CA LYS A 67 -9.69 -17.52 -3.24
C LYS A 67 -10.78 -18.13 -2.35
N ASP A 68 -11.99 -17.65 -2.54
CA ASP A 68 -13.20 -18.19 -1.91
C ASP A 68 -14.28 -18.32 -2.99
N PRO A 69 -14.66 -19.55 -3.40
CA PRO A 69 -15.65 -19.78 -4.44
C PRO A 69 -17.08 -19.42 -4.02
N THR A 70 -17.34 -19.30 -2.72
CA THR A 70 -18.67 -18.99 -2.18
C THR A 70 -18.87 -17.49 -1.95
N TYR A 71 -17.77 -16.73 -1.90
CA TYR A 71 -17.81 -15.30 -1.62
C TYR A 71 -18.59 -14.53 -2.69
N THR A 72 -19.47 -13.65 -2.22
CA THR A 72 -20.29 -12.76 -3.04
C THR A 72 -20.25 -11.38 -2.38
N PRO A 73 -19.59 -10.39 -2.99
CA PRO A 73 -19.35 -9.12 -2.33
C PRO A 73 -20.64 -8.28 -2.27
N SER A 74 -21.05 -7.88 -1.06
CA SER A 74 -22.23 -7.03 -0.83
C SER A 74 -21.88 -5.65 -0.28
N ASP A 75 -20.78 -5.53 0.46
CA ASP A 75 -20.25 -4.29 1.03
C ASP A 75 -18.87 -3.99 0.42
N PRO A 76 -18.67 -2.81 -0.19
CA PRO A 76 -17.36 -2.39 -0.68
C PRO A 76 -16.26 -2.42 0.38
N LYS A 77 -16.58 -2.17 1.65
CA LYS A 77 -15.61 -2.20 2.75
C LYS A 77 -15.15 -3.61 3.07
N ASP A 78 -16.05 -4.59 3.09
CA ASP A 78 -15.68 -6.00 3.27
C ASP A 78 -14.80 -6.48 2.11
N LEU A 79 -15.15 -6.11 0.87
CA LEU A 79 -14.30 -6.41 -0.28
C LEU A 79 -12.90 -5.80 -0.14
N ALA A 80 -12.81 -4.51 0.24
CA ALA A 80 -11.55 -3.84 0.48
C ALA A 80 -10.74 -4.51 1.60
N GLY A 81 -11.37 -4.93 2.70
CA GLY A 81 -10.68 -5.57 3.82
C GLY A 81 -9.98 -6.87 3.44
N ARG A 82 -10.50 -7.58 2.43
CA ARG A 82 -9.94 -8.86 1.96
C ARG A 82 -8.81 -8.70 0.95
N MET A 83 -8.71 -7.57 0.26
CA MET A 83 -7.73 -7.39 -0.83
C MET A 83 -6.87 -6.14 -0.71
N PHE A 84 -7.14 -5.23 0.21
CA PHE A 84 -6.40 -3.99 0.33
C PHE A 84 -5.74 -3.88 1.69
N PHE A 85 -4.41 -3.95 1.67
CA PHE A 85 -3.56 -3.91 2.85
C PHE A 85 -2.80 -2.58 2.87
N CYS A 86 -2.90 -1.87 3.98
CA CYS A 86 -2.25 -0.57 4.17
C CYS A 86 -1.30 -0.65 5.35
N SER A 87 -0.13 -0.03 5.24
CA SER A 87 0.79 0.07 6.38
C SER A 87 1.26 1.50 6.62
N TYR A 88 1.05 2.03 7.82
CA TYR A 88 1.72 3.25 8.26
C TYR A 88 3.10 2.88 8.82
N MET A 89 4.15 3.31 8.12
CA MET A 89 5.55 3.08 8.50
C MET A 89 6.11 4.33 9.18
N ALA A 90 6.06 4.34 10.51
CA ALA A 90 6.48 5.46 11.34
C ALA A 90 8.00 5.45 11.56
N SER A 91 8.60 6.64 11.54
CA SER A 91 9.95 6.88 12.09
C SER A 91 9.85 7.80 13.31
N LYS A 92 10.98 8.04 13.98
CA LYS A 92 11.11 9.03 15.06
C LYS A 92 10.73 10.46 14.68
N PHE A 93 10.61 10.76 13.38
CA PHE A 93 10.18 12.07 12.87
C PHE A 93 8.70 12.11 12.47
N SER A 94 7.98 11.00 12.60
CA SER A 94 6.59 10.89 12.19
C SER A 94 5.65 11.46 13.26
N GLY A 95 4.78 12.39 12.86
CA GLY A 95 3.80 13.01 13.76
C GLY A 95 2.57 12.12 14.02
N ASN A 96 2.00 12.21 15.22
CA ASN A 96 0.77 11.51 15.60
C ASN A 96 -0.43 11.82 14.68
N GLU A 97 -0.45 13.03 14.10
CA GLU A 97 -1.53 13.47 13.24
C GLU A 97 -1.59 12.69 11.91
N THR A 98 -0.45 12.48 11.24
CA THR A 98 -0.42 11.73 9.97
C THR A 98 -0.73 10.25 10.18
N ARG A 99 -0.32 9.70 11.32
CA ARG A 99 -0.70 8.36 11.75
C ARG A 99 -2.22 8.23 11.94
N SER A 100 -2.82 9.20 12.64
CA SER A 100 -4.26 9.23 12.86
C SER A 100 -5.04 9.33 11.54
N ARG A 101 -4.62 10.23 10.65
CA ARG A 101 -5.21 10.40 9.31
C ARG A 101 -5.14 9.10 8.49
N ALA A 102 -3.98 8.43 8.47
CA ALA A 102 -3.82 7.16 7.78
C ALA A 102 -4.77 6.08 8.32
N LYS A 103 -4.89 5.97 9.64
CA LYS A 103 -5.80 5.02 10.30
C LYS A 103 -7.26 5.29 9.94
N ILE A 104 -7.72 6.53 10.11
CA ILE A 104 -9.10 6.93 9.82
C ILE A 104 -9.45 6.64 8.36
N LEU A 105 -8.56 6.99 7.43
CA LEU A 105 -8.80 6.75 6.01
C LEU A 105 -8.88 5.24 5.69
N ALA A 106 -7.99 4.44 6.26
CA ALA A 106 -8.03 2.99 6.07
C ALA A 106 -9.34 2.38 6.60
N GLU A 107 -9.81 2.81 7.76
CA GLU A 107 -11.10 2.39 8.35
C GLU A 107 -12.30 2.84 7.49
N GLN A 108 -12.24 4.05 6.92
CA GLN A 108 -13.28 4.55 6.02
C GLN A 108 -13.38 3.72 4.74
N ILE A 109 -12.25 3.29 4.18
CA ILE A 109 -12.19 2.43 2.99
C ILE A 109 -12.53 0.97 3.33
N GLY A 110 -12.28 0.55 4.57
CA GLY A 110 -12.37 -0.86 4.99
C GLY A 110 -11.08 -1.64 4.77
N ALA A 111 -9.94 -0.98 4.55
CA ALA A 111 -8.66 -1.65 4.30
C ALA A 111 -8.11 -2.33 5.57
N THR A 112 -7.39 -3.44 5.41
CA THR A 112 -6.63 -4.05 6.50
C THR A 112 -5.39 -3.19 6.80
N HIS A 113 -5.39 -2.51 7.95
CA HIS A 113 -4.37 -1.52 8.29
C HIS A 113 -3.39 -2.02 9.36
N THR A 114 -2.10 -1.90 9.09
CA THR A 114 -1.01 -2.12 10.05
C THR A 114 -0.26 -0.83 10.34
N SER A 115 0.37 -0.74 11.50
CA SER A 115 1.26 0.37 11.85
C SER A 115 2.53 -0.20 12.46
N ILE A 116 3.68 0.15 11.90
CA ILE A 116 4.99 -0.32 12.33
C ILE A 116 5.92 0.86 12.56
N TYR A 117 6.85 0.71 13.51
CA TYR A 117 7.98 1.63 13.68
C TYR A 117 9.20 1.05 12.97
N ILE A 118 9.80 1.82 12.07
CA ILE A 118 10.94 1.36 11.24
C ILE A 118 12.29 1.81 11.80
N ASP A 119 12.32 2.55 12.91
CA ASP A 119 13.54 3.12 13.48
C ASP A 119 14.63 2.06 13.71
N GLY A 120 14.28 0.92 14.31
CA GLY A 120 15.24 -0.17 14.54
C GLY A 120 15.85 -0.73 13.25
N ILE A 121 15.09 -0.76 12.15
CA ILE A 121 15.60 -1.19 10.84
C ILE A 121 16.54 -0.10 10.29
N THR A 122 16.13 1.16 10.36
CA THR A 122 16.93 2.27 9.82
C THR A 122 18.22 2.50 10.60
N ASP A 123 18.18 2.35 11.92
CA ASP A 123 19.34 2.53 12.79
C ASP A 123 20.36 1.38 12.57
N ALA A 124 19.90 0.12 12.46
CA ALA A 124 20.77 -1.02 12.14
C ALA A 124 21.46 -0.88 10.77
N ILE A 125 20.74 -0.38 9.76
CA ILE A 125 21.33 -0.08 8.45
C ILE A 125 22.39 1.02 8.58
N GLN A 126 22.10 2.11 9.29
CA GLN A 126 23.06 3.19 9.51
C GLN A 126 24.32 2.72 10.24
N GLU A 127 24.18 1.86 11.25
CA GLU A 127 25.30 1.25 11.97
C GLU A 127 26.16 0.38 11.06
N SER A 128 25.51 -0.45 10.22
CA SER A 128 26.20 -1.29 9.25
C SER A 128 27.03 -0.47 8.26
N PHE A 129 26.48 0.65 7.76
CA PHE A 129 27.22 1.55 6.87
C PHE A 129 28.38 2.27 7.57
N LYS A 130 28.23 2.64 8.84
CA LYS A 130 29.34 3.23 9.62
C LYS A 130 30.48 2.23 9.85
N ALA A 131 30.15 0.95 10.00
CA ALA A 131 31.12 -0.11 10.17
C ALA A 131 31.76 -0.59 8.86
N MET A 132 31.24 -0.17 7.70
CA MET A 132 31.74 -0.60 6.40
C MET A 132 33.12 0.00 6.13
N GLN A 133 34.12 -0.87 5.99
CA GLN A 133 35.44 -0.49 5.48
C GLN A 133 35.45 -0.66 3.97
N VAL A 134 35.63 0.45 3.25
CA VAL A 134 35.75 0.44 1.78
C VAL A 134 37.22 0.30 1.41
N GLU A 135 37.59 -0.89 0.93
CA GLU A 135 38.89 -1.10 0.28
C GLU A 135 38.78 -0.74 -1.20
N THR A 136 39.40 0.38 -1.58
CA THR A 136 39.48 0.78 -2.99
C THR A 136 40.63 0.01 -3.66
N ARG A 137 40.40 -0.46 -4.90
CA ARG A 137 41.41 -1.16 -5.72
C ARG A 137 42.71 -0.37 -5.96
N PHE A 138 42.74 0.92 -5.63
CA PHE A 138 43.89 1.81 -5.76
C PHE A 138 44.36 2.36 -4.41
N GLY A 139 44.55 1.48 -3.41
CA GLY A 139 45.45 1.70 -2.28
C GLY A 139 45.20 2.92 -1.37
N LYS A 140 44.05 3.60 -1.47
CA LYS A 140 43.67 4.70 -0.57
C LYS A 140 42.29 4.44 -0.03
N SER A 141 42.23 3.97 1.22
CA SER A 141 40.99 3.86 1.99
C SER A 141 40.34 5.24 2.07
N ALA A 142 39.15 5.38 1.52
CA ALA A 142 38.34 6.59 1.57
C ALA A 142 37.15 6.32 2.50
N THR A 143 37.38 6.48 3.81
CA THR A 143 36.38 6.23 4.86
C THR A 143 35.44 7.43 5.12
N LYS A 144 35.39 8.45 4.25
CA LYS A 144 34.76 9.74 4.59
C LYS A 144 33.49 10.18 3.82
N ASP A 145 32.98 9.44 2.86
CA ASP A 145 31.90 9.97 1.98
C ASP A 145 30.50 9.35 2.15
N PHE A 146 30.24 8.59 3.23
CA PHE A 146 28.91 7.98 3.47
C PHE A 146 28.06 8.65 4.57
N GLU A 147 28.34 9.90 4.92
CA GLU A 147 27.37 10.69 5.69
C GLU A 147 26.25 11.18 4.78
N VAL A 148 25.01 10.79 5.09
CA VAL A 148 23.80 11.42 4.55
C VAL A 148 23.83 12.89 4.98
N LYS A 149 24.32 13.76 4.10
CA LYS A 149 24.24 15.22 4.29
C LYS A 149 22.77 15.57 4.51
N ARG A 150 22.43 15.95 5.75
CA ARG A 150 21.21 16.70 6.04
C ARG A 150 21.25 17.95 5.16
N ALA A 151 20.43 18.00 4.12
CA ALA A 151 20.12 19.25 3.45
C ALA A 151 19.44 20.14 4.50
N GLY A 152 20.19 21.11 5.02
CA GLY A 152 19.65 22.18 5.84
C GLY A 152 18.65 22.97 5.01
N LEU A 153 17.38 22.91 5.38
CA LEU A 153 16.43 23.96 5.08
C LEU A 153 16.53 24.96 6.23
N SER A 154 17.23 26.06 5.96
CA SER A 154 17.09 27.35 6.64
C SER A 154 15.75 27.97 6.28
#